data_AF-A0A957H508-F1
#
_entry.id   AF-A0A957H508-F1
#
_cell.length_a   1.000
_cell.length_b   1.000
_cell.length_c   1.000
_cell.angle_alpha   90.00
_cell.angle_beta   90.00
_cell.angle_gamma   90.00
#
_symmetry.space_group_name_H-M   'P 1'
#
loop_
_entity.id
_entity.type
_entity.pdbx_description
1 polymer ?
#
loop_
_entity_poly.entity_id
_entity_poly.type
_entity_poly.pdbx_seq_one_letter_code
_entity_poly.pdbx_strand_id
1 'polypeptide(L)'
;MKRWILRILGGIGALLLALLVVAAALPVETDPFILPEDSGAGSRTILPSYTGLQREFPAINSPADNPTTEAKVALGRLLFYDPILSAENDISCAHCHHPDFGFSDGLPTGLGAGAAGAGPDRTGGFALNRNTPTLWNVAYAGSLFWDGRAASLEEQVVTPLTHPDEMAADPDSLVAELRAIDQYQQLFGQAFAGAGADAVTYENLQRALATFERSLLSNASPFDRYAAGQVEALTAQQRRGLNLFRSGATRCFECHSAPTFASDTFRVVGVPSDDPGRNGVSSDAPAGAFRVPTLRNIALTAPYMHDGSLATLEAVVEFYADGGGRAFGNEEIDPFVRGFALTEQEKADLVAFLYALTDERLLPSVPNSVPSGLPVVTRLDNPARALAAETNSVIGVGGELADRPAQTFTVAPGDSIQAAVDQARAGDTILIEYGIYHETVVVDLNDITIEGIPNDDGARPVLDGRGVLSDGIISSGSNFAVGKLHVRDYIDNGILVEGVTGVHMYDIFSENTGTYGLYPVQSTDVLIERSEVTGNHDAGIYAGQCENVVVRESVAYGNVIGIEIENTLNAEVYDNLTYENTNGIFIVLLPNLTSKVSRGATVYNNVSRDNNIDNFGRAGAT
;
A
#
# COMPACT_ATOMS: atom_id res chain seq x y z
N MET A 1 37.08 65.69 12.01
CA MET A 1 36.24 64.49 12.15
C MET A 1 36.86 63.30 11.38
N LYS A 2 38.03 62.79 11.79
CA LYS A 2 38.71 61.69 11.04
C LYS A 2 39.53 60.71 11.89
N ARG A 3 39.81 60.96 13.17
CA ARG A 3 40.63 60.04 14.00
C ARG A 3 39.84 59.16 14.96
N TRP A 4 38.69 59.59 15.46
CA TRP A 4 37.88 58.72 16.34
C TRP A 4 37.24 57.59 15.55
N ILE A 5 36.69 57.86 14.35
CA ILE A 5 35.92 56.85 13.59
C ILE A 5 36.82 55.66 13.21
N LEU A 6 38.07 55.94 12.82
CA LEU A 6 39.08 54.90 12.57
C LEU A 6 39.44 54.10 13.82
N ARG A 7 39.40 54.69 15.02
CA ARG A 7 39.63 53.97 16.28
C ARG A 7 38.43 53.11 16.68
N ILE A 8 37.21 53.58 16.43
CA ILE A 8 35.99 52.79 16.69
C ILE A 8 35.90 51.63 15.69
N LEU A 9 36.12 51.87 14.40
CA LEU A 9 36.12 50.82 13.38
C LEU A 9 37.28 49.83 13.58
N GLY A 10 38.46 50.30 13.99
CA GLY A 10 39.58 49.43 14.36
C GLY A 10 39.29 48.59 15.60
N GLY A 11 38.61 49.17 16.60
CA GLY A 11 38.16 48.46 17.80
C GLY A 11 37.09 47.40 17.49
N ILE A 12 36.08 47.74 16.68
CA ILE A 12 35.04 46.80 16.24
C ILE A 12 35.63 45.71 15.35
N GLY A 13 36.55 46.05 14.44
CA GLY A 13 37.26 45.08 13.60
C GLY A 13 38.11 44.12 14.43
N ALA A 14 38.83 44.61 15.44
CA ALA A 14 39.58 43.77 16.36
C ALA A 14 38.66 42.88 17.22
N LEU A 15 37.50 43.38 17.63
CA LEU A 15 36.52 42.61 18.40
C LEU A 15 35.85 41.52 17.55
N LEU A 16 35.51 41.82 16.29
CA LEU A 16 34.97 40.85 15.33
C LEU A 16 36.00 39.79 14.95
N LEU A 17 37.27 40.18 14.77
CA LEU A 17 38.36 39.25 14.50
C LEU A 17 38.63 38.36 15.73
N ALA A 18 38.58 38.91 16.94
CA ALA A 18 38.68 38.13 18.17
C ALA A 18 37.48 37.17 18.35
N LEU A 19 36.26 37.59 18.02
CA LEU A 19 35.06 36.74 18.01
C LEU A 19 35.14 35.63 16.96
N LEU A 20 35.67 35.91 15.76
CA LEU A 20 35.91 34.91 14.72
C LEU A 20 36.99 33.89 15.11
N VAL A 21 38.07 34.34 15.77
CA VAL A 21 39.12 33.45 16.27
C VAL A 21 38.63 32.61 17.44
N VAL A 22 37.79 33.16 18.32
CA VAL A 22 37.14 32.39 19.38
C VAL A 22 36.14 31.39 18.78
N ALA A 23 35.29 31.79 17.83
CA ALA A 23 34.35 30.89 17.16
C ALA A 23 35.03 29.77 16.36
N ALA A 24 36.20 30.04 15.77
CA ALA A 24 37.01 29.03 15.08
C ALA A 24 37.82 28.11 16.02
N ALA A 25 37.96 28.50 17.30
CA ALA A 25 38.64 27.72 18.34
C ALA A 25 37.67 27.06 19.33
N LEU A 26 36.37 27.35 19.25
CA LEU A 26 35.35 26.54 19.90
C LEU A 26 35.35 25.18 19.18
N PRO A 27 35.40 24.05 19.90
CA PRO A 27 35.12 22.77 19.28
C PRO A 27 33.76 22.91 18.61
N VAL A 28 33.68 22.55 17.33
CA VAL A 28 32.38 22.30 16.70
C VAL A 28 31.67 21.35 17.65
N GLU A 29 30.48 21.74 18.13
CA GLU A 29 29.56 20.77 18.71
C GLU A 29 29.30 19.79 17.57
N THR A 30 30.12 18.74 17.52
CA THR A 30 29.79 17.55 16.78
C THR A 30 28.53 17.09 17.45
N ASP A 31 27.42 17.11 16.72
CA ASP A 31 26.24 16.35 17.09
C ASP A 31 26.75 15.00 17.64
N PRO A 32 26.23 14.58 18.80
CA PRO A 32 26.74 13.38 19.46
C PRO A 32 26.84 12.28 18.41
N PHE A 33 28.03 11.69 18.29
CA PHE A 33 28.22 10.50 17.48
C PHE A 33 27.28 9.43 18.06
N ILE A 34 26.12 9.30 17.44
CA ILE A 34 25.12 8.31 17.82
C ILE A 34 25.76 6.96 17.55
N LEU A 35 25.93 6.18 18.62
CA LEU A 35 26.44 4.82 18.54
C LEU A 35 25.52 4.01 17.60
N PRO A 36 26.04 3.04 16.81
CA PRO A 36 25.27 2.28 15.82
C PRO A 36 24.05 1.52 16.36
N GLU A 37 23.86 1.47 17.68
CA GLU A 37 22.71 0.83 18.32
C GLU A 37 21.50 1.77 18.48
N ASP A 38 21.69 3.08 18.28
CA ASP A 38 20.62 4.10 18.32
C ASP A 38 20.40 4.79 16.96
N SER A 39 20.93 4.24 15.84
CA SER A 39 20.52 4.61 14.47
C SER A 39 19.15 4.04 14.09
N GLY A 40 18.18 4.14 15.00
CA GLY A 40 16.77 3.82 14.80
C GLY A 40 16.03 4.97 14.12
N ALA A 41 16.38 5.25 12.86
CA ALA A 41 15.54 6.02 11.95
C ALA A 41 15.61 5.39 10.56
N GLY A 42 14.76 4.38 10.35
CA GLY A 42 14.20 4.07 9.02
C GLY A 42 15.03 3.27 8.02
N SER A 43 16.27 2.86 8.33
CA SER A 43 16.82 1.68 7.64
C SER A 43 16.10 0.46 8.21
N ARG A 44 14.94 0.14 7.66
CA ARG A 44 14.65 -1.27 7.48
C ARG A 44 15.77 -1.74 6.55
N THR A 45 16.84 -2.30 7.13
CA THR A 45 17.46 -3.44 6.49
C THR A 45 16.29 -4.34 6.18
N ILE A 46 15.87 -4.41 4.90
CA ILE A 46 14.78 -5.29 4.51
C ILE A 46 15.31 -6.68 4.85
N LEU A 47 14.94 -7.20 6.04
CA LEU A 47 15.04 -8.62 6.34
C LEU A 47 14.48 -9.31 5.11
N PRO A 48 15.18 -10.28 4.50
CA PRO A 48 14.92 -10.63 3.12
C PRO A 48 13.46 -11.02 2.99
N SER A 49 12.70 -10.13 2.35
CA SER A 49 11.35 -10.45 1.91
C SER A 49 11.51 -11.54 0.87
N TYR A 50 10.64 -12.55 0.89
CA TYR A 50 10.67 -13.53 -0.18
C TYR A 50 10.44 -12.80 -1.49
N THR A 51 9.48 -11.89 -1.58
CA THR A 51 9.30 -11.01 -2.75
C THR A 51 9.19 -9.56 -2.29
N GLY A 52 9.40 -8.57 -3.16
CA GLY A 52 9.11 -7.15 -2.92
C GLY A 52 7.63 -6.84 -2.63
N LEU A 53 6.75 -7.82 -2.79
CA LEU A 53 5.35 -7.74 -2.37
C LEU A 53 5.16 -8.04 -0.88
N GLN A 54 6.07 -8.81 -0.25
CA GLN A 54 5.98 -9.10 1.17
C GLN A 54 6.46 -7.90 1.97
N ARG A 55 5.50 -7.20 2.58
CA ARG A 55 5.76 -6.02 3.40
C ARG A 55 5.36 -6.31 4.84
N GLU A 56 6.14 -5.78 5.78
CA GLU A 56 5.80 -5.83 7.20
C GLU A 56 4.55 -4.98 7.45
N PHE A 57 3.56 -5.55 8.14
CA PHE A 57 2.39 -4.80 8.59
C PHE A 57 2.82 -3.63 9.49
N PRO A 58 2.14 -2.46 9.41
CA PRO A 58 2.45 -1.36 10.30
C PRO A 58 2.19 -1.75 11.76
N ALA A 59 2.75 -0.98 12.69
CA ALA A 59 2.42 -1.15 14.10
C ALA A 59 0.91 -0.93 14.30
N ILE A 60 0.30 -1.79 15.11
CA ILE A 60 -1.11 -1.63 15.51
C ILE A 60 -1.24 -0.36 16.36
N ASN A 61 -2.31 0.39 16.13
CA ASN A 61 -2.75 1.49 16.98
C ASN A 61 -3.25 0.95 18.33
N SER A 62 -2.30 0.71 19.24
CA SER A 62 -2.53 0.19 20.59
C SER A 62 -2.08 1.22 21.62
N PRO A 63 -3.01 2.01 22.21
CA PRO A 63 -2.69 2.95 23.27
C PRO A 63 -2.00 2.28 24.46
N ALA A 64 -0.96 2.92 24.99
CA ALA A 64 -0.13 2.36 26.06
C ALA A 64 -0.91 2.14 27.37
N ASP A 65 -1.98 2.92 27.59
CA ASP A 65 -2.88 2.83 28.74
C ASP A 65 -3.97 1.76 28.56
N ASN A 66 -4.15 1.20 27.36
CA ASN A 66 -5.03 0.06 27.11
C ASN A 66 -4.35 -1.09 26.35
N PRO A 67 -3.40 -1.81 26.97
CA PRO A 67 -2.76 -2.94 26.33
C PRO A 67 -3.77 -4.06 26.06
N THR A 68 -3.61 -4.71 24.90
CA THR A 68 -4.41 -5.87 24.49
C THR A 68 -4.03 -7.09 25.31
N THR A 69 -5.00 -7.73 25.95
CA THR A 69 -4.84 -8.99 26.69
C THR A 69 -5.93 -9.97 26.28
N GLU A 70 -5.69 -11.28 26.40
CA GLU A 70 -6.68 -12.31 26.09
C GLU A 70 -8.00 -12.11 26.88
N ALA A 71 -7.90 -11.74 28.15
CA ALA A 71 -9.06 -11.48 29.00
C ALA A 71 -9.90 -10.28 28.50
N LYS A 72 -9.25 -9.17 28.07
CA LYS A 72 -9.96 -8.02 27.51
C LYS A 72 -10.58 -8.34 26.16
N VAL A 73 -9.88 -9.09 25.29
CA VAL A 73 -10.42 -9.56 24.00
C VAL A 73 -11.64 -10.45 24.22
N ALA A 74 -11.59 -11.37 25.18
CA ALA A 74 -12.71 -12.25 25.50
C ALA A 74 -13.93 -11.49 26.04
N LEU A 75 -13.72 -10.51 26.93
CA LEU A 75 -14.76 -9.62 27.43
C LEU A 75 -15.35 -8.75 26.31
N GLY A 76 -14.48 -8.08 25.54
CA GLY A 76 -14.87 -7.24 24.40
C GLY A 76 -15.67 -8.00 23.37
N ARG A 77 -15.29 -9.26 23.07
CA ARG A 77 -16.06 -10.13 22.18
C ARG A 77 -17.47 -10.34 22.70
N LEU A 78 -17.65 -10.66 23.99
CA LEU A 78 -19.00 -10.86 24.52
C LEU A 78 -19.83 -9.58 24.44
N LEU A 79 -19.25 -8.43 24.79
CA LEU A 79 -19.92 -7.13 24.71
C LEU A 79 -20.31 -6.75 23.28
N PHE A 80 -19.42 -6.98 22.30
CA PHE A 80 -19.66 -6.69 20.88
C PHE A 80 -20.94 -7.36 20.32
N TYR A 81 -21.27 -8.54 20.85
CA TYR A 81 -22.45 -9.30 20.46
C TYR A 81 -23.66 -9.10 21.38
N ASP A 82 -23.53 -8.39 22.51
CA ASP A 82 -24.59 -8.26 23.51
C ASP A 82 -25.48 -7.02 23.25
N PRO A 83 -26.79 -7.19 22.98
CA PRO A 83 -27.69 -6.06 22.74
C PRO A 83 -27.89 -5.13 23.94
N ILE A 84 -27.45 -5.53 25.14
CA ILE A 84 -27.51 -4.70 26.36
C ILE A 84 -26.80 -3.34 26.22
N LEU A 85 -25.96 -3.20 25.19
CA LEU A 85 -25.23 -1.98 24.89
C LEU A 85 -26.09 -0.86 24.28
N SER A 86 -27.35 -1.12 23.92
CA SER A 86 -28.27 -0.16 23.30
C SER A 86 -29.39 0.26 24.26
N ALA A 87 -29.98 1.44 24.06
CA ALA A 87 -31.03 1.97 24.94
C ALA A 87 -32.24 1.05 25.12
N GLU A 88 -32.63 0.34 24.07
CA GLU A 88 -33.79 -0.56 24.07
C GLU A 88 -33.39 -2.04 24.21
N ASN A 89 -32.10 -2.32 24.49
CA ASN A 89 -31.56 -3.66 24.67
C ASN A 89 -31.81 -4.60 23.47
N ASP A 90 -31.77 -4.07 22.25
CA ASP A 90 -32.12 -4.77 21.00
C ASP A 90 -31.06 -4.66 19.89
N ILE A 91 -30.07 -3.77 20.02
CA ILE A 91 -28.97 -3.56 19.07
C ILE A 91 -27.62 -3.80 19.76
N SER A 92 -26.74 -4.53 19.06
CA SER A 92 -25.33 -4.73 19.42
C SER A 92 -24.44 -4.32 18.26
N CYS A 93 -23.12 -4.19 18.49
CA CYS A 93 -22.15 -3.86 17.44
C CYS A 93 -22.26 -4.82 16.25
N ALA A 94 -22.51 -6.10 16.52
CA ALA A 94 -22.64 -7.15 15.51
C ALA A 94 -23.87 -7.02 14.58
N HIS A 95 -24.83 -6.14 14.88
CA HIS A 95 -25.95 -5.87 13.96
C HIS A 95 -25.52 -5.01 12.76
N CYS A 96 -24.59 -4.08 12.97
CA CYS A 96 -24.02 -3.24 11.91
C CYS A 96 -22.68 -3.81 11.40
N HIS A 97 -21.89 -4.44 12.28
CA HIS A 97 -20.62 -5.07 11.94
C HIS A 97 -20.74 -6.59 12.00
N HIS A 98 -21.56 -7.14 11.13
CA HIS A 98 -21.92 -8.55 11.12
C HIS A 98 -20.76 -9.41 10.59
N PRO A 99 -20.35 -10.48 11.30
CA PRO A 99 -19.21 -11.30 10.90
C PRO A 99 -19.42 -12.03 9.56
N ASP A 100 -20.67 -12.21 9.12
CA ASP A 100 -20.98 -12.82 7.81
C ASP A 100 -20.86 -11.90 6.61
N PHE A 101 -20.81 -10.60 6.85
CA PHE A 101 -20.63 -9.58 5.83
C PHE A 101 -19.27 -8.88 6.03
N GLY A 102 -18.26 -9.64 6.44
CA GLY A 102 -16.91 -9.13 6.66
C GLY A 102 -16.83 -8.03 7.71
N PHE A 103 -17.63 -8.10 8.78
CA PHE A 103 -17.80 -7.02 9.77
C PHE A 103 -18.35 -5.71 9.18
N SER A 104 -19.19 -5.82 8.15
CA SER A 104 -20.15 -4.81 7.66
C SER A 104 -21.58 -5.36 7.84
N ASP A 105 -22.62 -4.70 7.32
CA ASP A 105 -24.03 -5.10 7.47
C ASP A 105 -24.71 -5.55 6.18
N GLY A 106 -24.06 -5.41 5.02
CA GLY A 106 -24.67 -5.77 3.75
C GLY A 106 -25.75 -4.80 3.27
N LEU A 107 -25.81 -3.58 3.85
CA LEU A 107 -26.75 -2.53 3.47
C LEU A 107 -26.03 -1.37 2.76
N PRO A 108 -26.73 -0.59 1.90
CA PRO A 108 -26.16 0.64 1.34
C PRO A 108 -25.69 1.60 2.43
N THR A 109 -26.56 1.83 3.43
CA THR A 109 -26.26 2.61 4.62
C THR A 109 -26.80 1.90 5.85
N GLY A 110 -26.12 2.03 6.99
CA GLY A 110 -26.51 1.35 8.22
C GLY A 110 -27.89 1.79 8.74
N LEU A 111 -28.53 0.92 9.52
CA LEU A 111 -29.81 1.17 10.20
C LEU A 111 -29.64 1.03 11.71
N GLY A 112 -29.82 2.13 12.45
CA GLY A 112 -29.60 2.19 13.88
C GLY A 112 -30.89 2.07 14.70
N ALA A 113 -31.10 2.97 15.66
CA ALA A 113 -32.10 2.81 16.73
C ALA A 113 -33.50 2.52 16.18
N GLY A 114 -34.16 1.49 16.75
CA GLY A 114 -35.48 1.03 16.32
C GLY A 114 -35.50 0.14 15.06
N ALA A 115 -34.35 -0.21 14.50
CA ALA A 115 -34.26 -1.18 13.41
C ALA A 115 -34.22 -2.63 13.94
N ALA A 116 -34.87 -3.53 13.22
CA ALA A 116 -34.99 -4.94 13.57
C ALA A 116 -34.39 -5.84 12.49
N GLY A 117 -33.92 -7.03 12.89
CA GLY A 117 -33.23 -7.98 12.01
C GLY A 117 -31.74 -7.69 11.88
N ALA A 118 -31.05 -8.44 11.01
CA ALA A 118 -29.61 -8.29 10.78
C ALA A 118 -29.32 -8.55 9.30
N GLY A 119 -28.17 -8.07 8.82
CA GLY A 119 -27.78 -8.22 7.43
C GLY A 119 -28.72 -7.47 6.47
N PRO A 120 -28.83 -7.96 5.21
CA PRO A 120 -29.72 -7.40 4.19
C PRO A 120 -31.22 -7.40 4.55
N ASP A 121 -31.65 -8.24 5.50
CA ASP A 121 -33.04 -8.32 5.96
C ASP A 121 -33.35 -7.32 7.09
N ARG A 122 -32.37 -6.56 7.55
CA ARG A 122 -32.56 -5.54 8.59
C ARG A 122 -33.40 -4.38 8.04
N THR A 123 -34.44 -4.00 8.78
CA THR A 123 -35.41 -2.97 8.35
C THR A 123 -35.89 -2.08 9.50
N GLY A 124 -36.43 -0.92 9.16
CA GLY A 124 -36.93 0.06 10.14
C GLY A 124 -35.81 0.92 10.75
N GLY A 125 -36.13 1.58 11.85
CA GLY A 125 -35.20 2.46 12.58
C GLY A 125 -34.74 3.70 11.80
N PHE A 126 -33.71 4.33 12.34
CA PHE A 126 -33.06 5.49 11.72
C PHE A 126 -32.06 5.04 10.65
N ALA A 127 -32.18 5.63 9.45
CA ALA A 127 -31.18 5.47 8.40
C ALA A 127 -29.97 6.34 8.70
N LEU A 128 -28.78 5.72 8.70
CA LEU A 128 -27.51 6.42 8.86
C LEU A 128 -27.04 6.97 7.51
N ASN A 129 -26.11 7.93 7.55
CA ASN A 129 -25.67 8.65 6.35
C ASN A 129 -24.62 7.90 5.52
N ARG A 130 -24.07 6.79 6.01
CA ARG A 130 -22.94 6.10 5.40
C ARG A 130 -23.08 4.58 5.45
N ASN A 131 -22.44 3.93 4.49
CA ASN A 131 -22.15 2.50 4.50
C ASN A 131 -21.31 2.13 5.73
N THR A 132 -21.61 0.99 6.34
CA THR A 132 -20.88 0.49 7.51
C THR A 132 -19.54 -0.13 7.09
N PRO A 133 -18.39 0.49 7.42
CA PRO A 133 -17.10 -0.03 6.98
C PRO A 133 -16.75 -1.34 7.71
N THR A 134 -15.93 -2.18 7.08
CA THR A 134 -15.38 -3.37 7.73
C THR A 134 -14.52 -3.02 8.95
N LEU A 135 -14.53 -3.90 9.95
CA LEU A 135 -13.60 -3.87 11.08
C LEU A 135 -12.37 -4.76 10.87
N TRP A 136 -12.28 -5.52 9.77
CA TRP A 136 -11.06 -6.24 9.46
C TRP A 136 -9.88 -5.28 9.36
N ASN A 137 -8.81 -5.59 10.08
CA ASN A 137 -7.57 -4.81 10.10
C ASN A 137 -7.72 -3.35 10.54
N VAL A 138 -8.83 -3.01 11.21
CA VAL A 138 -9.05 -1.67 11.78
C VAL A 138 -7.97 -1.29 12.81
N ALA A 139 -7.32 -2.29 13.39
CA ALA A 139 -6.18 -2.17 14.29
C ALA A 139 -5.02 -1.33 13.70
N TYR A 140 -4.87 -1.28 12.38
CA TYR A 140 -3.78 -0.55 11.71
C TYR A 140 -4.14 0.89 11.32
N ALA A 141 -5.38 1.32 11.52
CA ALA A 141 -5.82 2.66 11.14
C ALA A 141 -5.37 3.71 12.17
N GLY A 142 -4.71 4.77 11.71
CA GLY A 142 -4.40 5.96 12.50
C GLY A 142 -5.56 6.97 12.53
N SER A 143 -6.53 6.84 11.62
CA SER A 143 -7.78 7.62 11.62
C SER A 143 -8.98 6.72 11.36
N LEU A 144 -10.05 6.90 12.14
CA LEU A 144 -11.25 6.06 12.13
C LEU A 144 -12.49 6.84 11.68
N PHE A 145 -13.53 6.09 11.27
CA PHE A 145 -14.62 6.54 10.41
C PHE A 145 -14.18 6.91 8.99
N TRP A 146 -15.15 7.08 8.08
CA TRP A 146 -14.93 7.51 6.70
C TRP A 146 -14.29 8.90 6.60
N ASP A 147 -14.54 9.80 7.55
CA ASP A 147 -13.99 11.16 7.61
C ASP A 147 -12.78 11.29 8.56
N GLY A 148 -12.37 10.20 9.20
CA GLY A 148 -11.17 10.17 10.05
C GLY A 148 -11.29 10.98 11.34
N ARG A 149 -12.51 11.25 11.84
CA ARG A 149 -12.73 12.14 13.00
C ARG A 149 -12.26 11.58 14.35
N ALA A 150 -11.96 10.29 14.45
CA ALA A 150 -11.45 9.65 15.67
C ALA A 150 -10.03 9.11 15.45
N ALA A 151 -9.17 9.26 16.46
CA ALA A 151 -7.75 8.87 16.40
C ALA A 151 -7.46 7.50 17.02
N SER A 152 -8.43 6.93 17.75
CA SER A 152 -8.28 5.62 18.42
C SER A 152 -9.62 4.88 18.50
N LEU A 153 -9.56 3.56 18.63
CA LEU A 153 -10.77 2.73 18.77
C LEU A 153 -11.53 3.09 20.05
N GLU A 154 -10.85 3.43 21.14
CA GLU A 154 -11.45 3.91 22.38
C GLU A 154 -12.30 5.17 22.17
N GLU A 155 -11.82 6.11 21.34
CA GLU A 155 -12.57 7.31 20.99
C GLU A 155 -13.72 7.00 20.02
N GLN A 156 -13.46 6.12 19.05
CA GLN A 156 -14.43 5.73 18.03
C GLN A 156 -15.68 5.10 18.66
N VAL A 157 -15.52 4.14 19.58
CA VAL A 157 -16.65 3.35 20.15
C VAL A 157 -17.64 4.20 20.95
N VAL A 158 -17.23 5.39 21.42
CA VAL A 158 -18.13 6.30 22.15
C VAL A 158 -19.28 6.79 21.29
N THR A 159 -18.99 7.07 20.01
CA THR A 159 -19.98 7.63 19.08
C THR A 159 -21.13 6.65 18.83
N PRO A 160 -20.92 5.42 18.33
CA PRO A 160 -22.03 4.51 18.04
C PRO A 160 -22.83 4.15 19.29
N LEU A 161 -22.17 4.00 20.45
CA LEU A 161 -22.84 3.70 21.72
C LEU A 161 -23.86 4.78 22.10
N THR A 162 -23.51 6.06 21.95
CA THR A 162 -24.31 7.19 22.49
C THR A 162 -25.10 7.96 21.43
N HIS A 163 -24.80 7.78 20.14
CA HIS A 163 -25.48 8.51 19.08
C HIS A 163 -26.97 8.12 19.03
N PRO A 164 -27.91 9.09 19.04
CA PRO A 164 -29.35 8.82 19.16
C PRO A 164 -29.91 8.03 17.98
N ASP A 165 -29.30 8.17 16.81
CA ASP A 165 -29.70 7.44 15.61
C ASP A 165 -29.05 6.05 15.51
N GLU A 166 -28.07 5.73 16.38
CA GLU A 166 -27.35 4.44 16.39
C GLU A 166 -27.81 3.55 17.55
N MET A 167 -27.05 3.45 18.65
CA MET A 167 -27.43 2.62 19.81
C MET A 167 -28.14 3.40 20.92
N ALA A 168 -28.06 4.74 20.88
CA ALA A 168 -28.76 5.67 21.78
C ALA A 168 -28.55 5.45 23.29
N ALA A 169 -27.52 4.70 23.70
CA ALA A 169 -27.34 4.31 25.10
C ALA A 169 -26.96 5.51 25.97
N ASP A 170 -27.54 5.54 27.16
CA ASP A 170 -27.11 6.42 28.25
C ASP A 170 -25.97 5.74 29.03
N PRO A 171 -24.77 6.33 29.12
CA PRO A 171 -23.61 5.69 29.74
C PRO A 171 -23.82 5.24 31.19
N ASP A 172 -24.53 6.03 31.99
CA ASP A 172 -24.76 5.73 33.40
C ASP A 172 -25.72 4.55 33.56
N SER A 173 -26.81 4.54 32.78
CA SER A 173 -27.78 3.45 32.74
C SER A 173 -27.13 2.16 32.24
N LEU A 174 -26.36 2.23 31.15
CA LEU A 174 -25.62 1.10 30.59
C LEU A 174 -24.66 0.46 31.61
N VAL A 175 -23.87 1.27 32.31
CA VAL A 175 -22.97 0.77 33.36
C VAL A 175 -23.75 0.13 34.51
N ALA A 176 -24.89 0.71 34.90
CA ALA A 176 -25.75 0.15 35.95
C ALA A 176 -26.31 -1.23 35.55
N GLU A 177 -26.74 -1.39 34.29
CA GLU A 177 -27.24 -2.66 33.75
C GLU A 177 -26.14 -3.73 33.71
N LEU A 178 -24.96 -3.39 33.17
CA LEU A 178 -23.82 -4.32 33.16
C LEU A 178 -23.39 -4.73 34.57
N ARG A 179 -23.42 -3.79 35.53
CA ARG A 179 -23.04 -4.06 36.93
C ARG A 179 -24.06 -4.96 37.62
N ALA A 180 -25.32 -5.00 37.18
CA ALA A 180 -26.34 -5.89 37.73
C ALA A 180 -26.15 -7.37 37.33
N ILE A 181 -25.25 -7.67 36.38
CA ILE A 181 -24.99 -9.03 35.88
C ILE A 181 -23.71 -9.59 36.52
N ASP A 182 -23.85 -10.58 37.40
CA ASP A 182 -22.73 -11.20 38.13
C ASP A 182 -21.61 -11.72 37.20
N GLN A 183 -21.98 -12.27 36.04
CA GLN A 183 -21.01 -12.76 35.07
C GLN A 183 -20.17 -11.60 34.47
N TYR A 184 -20.77 -10.44 34.19
CA TYR A 184 -19.99 -9.28 33.72
C TYR A 184 -19.07 -8.75 34.82
N GLN A 185 -19.51 -8.66 36.07
CA GLN A 185 -18.63 -8.25 37.18
C GLN A 185 -17.37 -9.13 37.26
N GLN A 186 -17.50 -10.45 37.06
CA GLN A 186 -16.37 -11.38 37.04
C GLN A 186 -15.45 -11.16 35.84
N LEU A 187 -16.02 -11.01 34.64
CA LEU A 187 -15.25 -10.82 33.39
C LEU A 187 -14.49 -9.48 33.40
N PHE A 188 -15.11 -8.40 33.85
CA PHE A 188 -14.46 -7.09 34.03
C PHE A 188 -13.35 -7.16 35.10
N GLY A 189 -13.60 -7.84 36.23
CA GLY A 189 -12.59 -8.06 37.27
C GLY A 189 -11.35 -8.78 36.75
N GLN A 190 -11.53 -9.80 35.89
CA GLN A 190 -10.44 -10.53 35.24
C GLN A 190 -9.69 -9.69 34.21
N ALA A 191 -10.41 -8.91 33.39
CA ALA A 191 -9.83 -8.13 32.31
C ALA A 191 -9.03 -6.90 32.79
N PHE A 192 -9.41 -6.30 33.92
CA PHE A 192 -8.84 -5.04 34.43
C PHE A 192 -8.24 -5.13 35.84
N ALA A 193 -7.97 -6.35 36.34
CA ALA A 193 -7.33 -6.60 37.63
C ALA A 193 -7.96 -5.82 38.82
N GLY A 194 -9.29 -5.67 38.80
CA GLY A 194 -10.08 -4.91 39.78
C GLY A 194 -10.96 -5.78 40.69
N ALA A 195 -11.56 -5.17 41.71
CA ALA A 195 -12.35 -5.83 42.76
C ALA A 195 -13.79 -6.25 42.34
N GLY A 196 -13.95 -6.88 41.17
CA GLY A 196 -15.26 -7.32 40.67
C GLY A 196 -16.09 -6.17 40.11
N ALA A 197 -17.21 -5.81 40.74
CA ALA A 197 -18.17 -4.82 40.26
C ALA A 197 -17.58 -3.41 39.99
N ASP A 198 -16.54 -3.04 40.73
CA ASP A 198 -15.86 -1.75 40.57
C ASP A 198 -15.07 -1.66 39.25
N ALA A 199 -14.75 -2.80 38.63
CA ALA A 199 -14.12 -2.82 37.31
C ALA A 199 -15.13 -2.55 36.17
N VAL A 200 -16.43 -2.64 36.43
CA VAL A 200 -17.48 -2.33 35.46
C VAL A 200 -17.65 -0.82 35.42
N THR A 201 -16.93 -0.17 34.51
CA THR A 201 -16.97 1.27 34.23
C THR A 201 -17.16 1.51 32.74
N TYR A 202 -17.64 2.68 32.37
CA TYR A 202 -17.82 3.04 30.95
C TYR A 202 -16.48 3.05 30.20
N GLU A 203 -15.42 3.56 30.83
CA GLU A 203 -14.06 3.53 30.29
C GLU A 203 -13.56 2.09 30.03
N ASN A 204 -13.77 1.17 30.97
CA ASN A 204 -13.36 -0.21 30.79
C ASN A 204 -14.20 -0.95 29.74
N LEU A 205 -15.48 -0.57 29.58
CA LEU A 205 -16.33 -1.06 28.49
C LEU A 205 -15.74 -0.65 27.13
N GLN A 206 -15.45 0.64 26.93
CA GLN A 206 -14.82 1.16 25.71
C GLN A 206 -13.51 0.45 25.41
N ARG A 207 -12.65 0.33 26.43
CA ARG A 207 -11.36 -0.33 26.33
C ARG A 207 -11.47 -1.81 25.96
N ALA A 208 -12.46 -2.53 26.50
CA ALA A 208 -12.68 -3.93 26.17
C ALA A 208 -13.14 -4.09 24.71
N LEU A 209 -14.12 -3.30 24.26
CA LEU A 209 -14.58 -3.28 22.87
C LEU A 209 -13.42 -3.00 21.90
N ALA A 210 -12.67 -1.92 22.15
CA ALA A 210 -11.50 -1.56 21.34
C ALA A 210 -10.47 -2.70 21.26
N THR A 211 -10.20 -3.42 22.35
CA THR A 211 -9.26 -4.56 22.30
C THR A 211 -9.77 -5.74 21.48
N PHE A 212 -11.08 -6.00 21.47
CA PHE A 212 -11.65 -7.04 20.62
C PHE A 212 -11.55 -6.63 19.14
N GLU A 213 -11.89 -5.39 18.81
CA GLU A 213 -11.78 -4.87 17.43
C GLU A 213 -10.34 -4.92 16.91
N ARG A 214 -9.34 -4.61 17.75
CA ARG A 214 -7.91 -4.78 17.40
C ARG A 214 -7.52 -6.21 17.05
N SER A 215 -8.24 -7.21 17.57
CA SER A 215 -7.94 -8.62 17.32
C SER A 215 -8.46 -9.12 15.97
N LEU A 216 -9.29 -8.33 15.28
CA LEU A 216 -9.87 -8.67 13.98
C LEU A 216 -8.84 -8.49 12.86
N LEU A 217 -7.94 -9.46 12.71
CA LEU A 217 -6.80 -9.38 11.78
C LEU A 217 -6.93 -10.35 10.60
N SER A 218 -6.63 -9.84 9.40
CA SER A 218 -6.55 -10.57 8.13
C SER A 218 -5.13 -10.42 7.56
N ASN A 219 -4.35 -11.51 7.54
CA ASN A 219 -2.92 -11.46 7.23
C ASN A 219 -2.34 -12.75 6.62
N ALA A 220 -3.20 -13.67 6.19
CA ALA A 220 -2.80 -14.94 5.57
C ALA A 220 -3.63 -15.28 4.32
N SER A 221 -4.11 -14.25 3.62
CA SER A 221 -4.84 -14.36 2.35
C SER A 221 -4.01 -15.05 1.27
N PRO A 222 -4.63 -15.53 0.18
CA PRO A 222 -3.92 -15.96 -1.02
C PRO A 222 -2.79 -15.01 -1.46
N PHE A 223 -3.04 -13.69 -1.46
CA PHE A 223 -2.01 -12.68 -1.72
C PHE A 223 -0.86 -12.73 -0.70
N ASP A 224 -1.14 -12.85 0.61
CA ASP A 224 -0.09 -12.87 1.64
C ASP A 224 0.85 -14.07 1.48
N ARG A 225 0.29 -15.23 1.14
CA ARG A 225 1.08 -16.44 0.88
C ARG A 225 1.91 -16.30 -0.40
N TYR A 226 1.33 -15.71 -1.43
CA TYR A 226 2.03 -15.41 -2.68
C TYR A 226 3.21 -14.46 -2.48
N ALA A 227 2.96 -13.35 -1.79
CA ALA A 227 4.00 -12.40 -1.40
C ALA A 227 5.12 -13.07 -0.59
N ALA A 228 4.78 -14.02 0.28
CA ALA A 228 5.74 -14.84 1.03
C ALA A 228 6.43 -15.95 0.19
N GLY A 229 6.33 -15.92 -1.15
CA GLY A 229 7.03 -16.82 -2.07
C GLY A 229 6.25 -18.07 -2.49
N GLN A 230 5.01 -18.25 -2.04
CA GLN A 230 4.16 -19.37 -2.48
C GLN A 230 3.47 -18.99 -3.80
N VAL A 231 4.19 -19.07 -4.92
CA VAL A 231 3.73 -18.61 -6.25
C VAL A 231 2.36 -19.18 -6.67
N GLU A 232 2.08 -20.44 -6.30
CA GLU A 232 0.81 -21.11 -6.59
C GLU A 232 -0.36 -20.64 -5.70
N ALA A 233 -0.12 -19.78 -4.71
CA ALA A 233 -1.19 -19.25 -3.86
C ALA A 233 -2.12 -18.29 -4.62
N LEU A 234 -1.67 -17.71 -5.74
CA LEU A 234 -2.51 -17.00 -6.69
C LEU A 234 -2.65 -17.80 -7.98
N THR A 235 -3.86 -17.84 -8.53
CA THR A 235 -4.07 -18.35 -9.89
C THR A 235 -3.44 -17.41 -10.93
N ALA A 236 -3.19 -17.89 -12.15
CA ALA A 236 -2.71 -17.04 -13.23
C ALA A 236 -3.64 -15.83 -13.50
N GLN A 237 -4.95 -16.01 -13.31
CA GLN A 237 -5.93 -14.93 -13.40
C GLN A 237 -5.69 -13.84 -12.35
N GLN A 238 -5.50 -14.26 -11.10
CA GLN A 238 -5.25 -13.34 -9.98
C GLN A 238 -3.90 -12.64 -10.10
N ARG A 239 -2.88 -13.30 -10.63
CA ARG A 239 -1.59 -12.65 -10.93
C ARG A 239 -1.73 -11.56 -11.98
N ARG A 240 -2.45 -11.81 -13.08
CA ARG A 240 -2.78 -10.75 -14.06
C ARG A 240 -3.56 -9.60 -13.42
N GLY A 241 -4.48 -9.90 -12.52
CA GLY A 241 -5.21 -8.89 -11.75
C GLY A 241 -4.34 -8.04 -10.83
N LEU A 242 -3.41 -8.66 -10.10
CA LEU A 242 -2.41 -7.99 -9.28
C LEU A 242 -1.55 -7.05 -10.14
N ASN A 243 -1.18 -7.50 -11.34
CA ASN A 243 -0.37 -6.73 -12.27
C ASN A 243 -1.10 -5.47 -12.73
N LEU A 244 -2.38 -5.61 -13.08
CA LEU A 244 -3.23 -4.46 -13.38
C LEU A 244 -3.29 -3.52 -12.17
N PHE A 245 -3.57 -4.04 -10.98
CA PHE A 245 -3.71 -3.25 -9.73
C PHE A 245 -2.48 -2.41 -9.41
N ARG A 246 -1.27 -2.93 -9.67
CA ARG A 246 0.00 -2.23 -9.40
C ARG A 246 0.56 -1.45 -10.59
N SER A 247 -0.09 -1.50 -11.75
CA SER A 247 0.41 -0.83 -12.95
C SER A 247 0.14 0.68 -12.92
N GLY A 248 0.98 1.43 -13.65
CA GLY A 248 0.74 2.85 -13.95
C GLY A 248 -0.55 3.10 -14.76
N ALA A 249 -1.09 2.07 -15.42
CA ALA A 249 -2.35 2.17 -16.15
C ALA A 249 -3.58 2.34 -15.24
N THR A 250 -3.68 1.57 -14.15
CA THR A 250 -4.84 1.63 -13.23
C THR A 250 -4.56 2.42 -11.95
N ARG A 251 -3.30 2.47 -11.51
CA ARG A 251 -2.82 3.26 -10.37
C ARG A 251 -3.50 2.96 -9.03
N CYS A 252 -4.12 1.79 -8.86
CA CYS A 252 -4.81 1.45 -7.60
C CYS A 252 -3.85 1.46 -6.39
N PHE A 253 -2.60 1.06 -6.61
CA PHE A 253 -1.55 1.00 -5.59
C PHE A 253 -1.16 2.36 -4.98
N GLU A 254 -1.43 3.48 -5.67
CA GLU A 254 -1.12 4.85 -5.20
C GLU A 254 -1.88 5.20 -3.91
N CYS A 255 -3.06 4.59 -3.72
CA CYS A 255 -3.88 4.79 -2.53
C CYS A 255 -3.96 3.52 -1.67
N HIS A 256 -4.02 2.34 -2.31
CA HIS A 256 -4.24 1.05 -1.67
C HIS A 256 -2.98 0.17 -1.69
N SER A 257 -1.99 0.54 -0.89
CA SER A 257 -0.70 -0.16 -0.89
C SER A 257 -0.68 -1.37 0.05
N ALA A 258 0.05 -2.42 -0.33
CA ALA A 258 0.35 -3.54 0.56
C ALA A 258 1.17 -3.08 1.80
N PRO A 259 1.04 -3.74 2.95
CA PRO A 259 0.27 -4.97 3.16
C PRO A 259 -1.17 -4.71 3.61
N THR A 260 -1.58 -3.53 4.08
CA THR A 260 -2.96 -3.32 4.56
C THR A 260 -3.97 -3.04 3.46
N PHE A 261 -3.52 -2.71 2.24
CA PHE A 261 -4.34 -2.21 1.12
C PHE A 261 -5.20 -1.01 1.53
N ALA A 262 -4.66 -0.17 2.40
CA ALA A 262 -5.28 1.02 2.97
C ALA A 262 -4.22 2.10 3.17
N SER A 263 -4.64 3.35 3.35
CA SER A 263 -3.76 4.41 3.85
C SER A 263 -4.54 5.35 4.77
N ASP A 264 -3.82 6.05 5.66
CA ASP A 264 -4.39 7.14 6.48
C ASP A 264 -4.45 8.46 5.70
N THR A 265 -4.60 8.39 4.38
CA THR A 265 -4.81 9.57 3.52
C THR A 265 -6.28 9.74 3.18
N PHE A 266 -6.65 10.97 2.82
CA PHE A 266 -8.01 11.33 2.42
C PHE A 266 -8.01 11.71 0.95
N ARG A 267 -8.89 11.09 0.16
CA ARG A 267 -8.92 11.20 -1.29
C ARG A 267 -10.31 11.56 -1.77
N VAL A 268 -10.40 12.43 -2.77
CA VAL A 268 -11.66 12.72 -3.46
C VAL A 268 -11.74 11.83 -4.69
N VAL A 269 -12.52 10.75 -4.59
CA VAL A 269 -12.80 9.86 -5.74
C VAL A 269 -14.06 10.30 -6.49
N GLY A 270 -14.94 11.05 -5.84
CA GLY A 270 -16.06 11.77 -6.46
C GLY A 270 -17.33 10.96 -6.67
N VAL A 271 -17.65 10.03 -5.77
CA VAL A 271 -18.98 9.42 -5.72
C VAL A 271 -20.02 10.53 -5.51
N PRO A 272 -21.06 10.67 -6.36
CA PRO A 272 -22.04 11.75 -6.25
C PRO A 272 -22.77 11.76 -4.90
N SER A 273 -22.49 12.76 -4.08
CA SER A 273 -22.98 12.81 -2.69
C SER A 273 -22.89 14.24 -2.13
N ASP A 274 -23.84 14.61 -1.26
CA ASP A 274 -23.80 15.87 -0.50
C ASP A 274 -23.00 15.73 0.82
N ASP A 275 -22.51 14.53 1.14
CA ASP A 275 -21.65 14.30 2.31
C ASP A 275 -20.31 15.05 2.16
N PRO A 276 -19.98 15.99 3.07
CA PRO A 276 -18.73 16.75 2.99
C PRO A 276 -17.47 15.92 3.24
N GLY A 277 -17.61 14.69 3.78
CA GLY A 277 -16.48 13.85 4.15
C GLY A 277 -15.58 14.52 5.18
N ARG A 278 -14.26 14.47 4.96
CA ARG A 278 -13.25 15.09 5.82
C ARG A 278 -13.43 16.60 5.96
N ASN A 279 -14.00 17.28 4.97
CA ASN A 279 -14.27 18.72 5.04
C ASN A 279 -15.19 19.09 6.22
N GLY A 280 -16.11 18.18 6.60
CA GLY A 280 -16.97 18.35 7.77
C GLY A 280 -16.23 18.30 9.12
N VAL A 281 -14.99 17.79 9.14
CA VAL A 281 -14.12 17.70 10.32
C VAL A 281 -13.04 18.78 10.28
N SER A 282 -12.50 19.06 9.08
CA SER A 282 -11.45 20.04 8.84
C SER A 282 -11.77 20.82 7.57
N SER A 283 -12.10 22.11 7.72
CA SER A 283 -12.54 22.98 6.61
C SER A 283 -11.52 23.16 5.49
N ASP A 284 -10.24 22.86 5.76
CA ASP A 284 -9.15 22.97 4.79
C ASP A 284 -9.02 21.72 3.91
N ALA A 285 -9.68 20.61 4.29
CA ALA A 285 -9.71 19.41 3.47
C ALA A 285 -10.65 19.60 2.27
N PRO A 286 -10.34 19.03 1.09
CA PRO A 286 -11.25 19.05 -0.05
C PRO A 286 -12.63 18.46 0.30
N ALA A 287 -13.70 19.02 -0.26
CA ALA A 287 -15.06 18.50 -0.09
C ALA A 287 -15.18 17.10 -0.71
N GLY A 288 -15.87 16.19 -0.01
CA GLY A 288 -16.03 14.80 -0.46
C GLY A 288 -14.74 13.97 -0.36
N ALA A 289 -13.74 14.42 0.39
CA ALA A 289 -12.55 13.64 0.68
C ALA A 289 -12.85 12.59 1.76
N PHE A 290 -12.57 11.32 1.48
CA PHE A 290 -12.76 10.22 2.43
C PHE A 290 -11.46 9.46 2.66
N ARG A 291 -11.35 8.86 3.85
CA ARG A 291 -10.23 7.98 4.19
C ARG A 291 -10.19 6.82 3.20
N VAL A 292 -9.00 6.44 2.75
CA VAL A 292 -8.80 5.26 1.89
C VAL A 292 -9.03 3.98 2.73
N PRO A 293 -10.10 3.20 2.49
CA PRO A 293 -10.39 2.01 3.29
C PRO A 293 -9.46 0.85 2.92
N THR A 294 -9.44 -0.18 3.77
CA THR A 294 -8.75 -1.45 3.43
C THR A 294 -9.52 -2.20 2.35
N LEU A 295 -8.79 -2.83 1.43
CA LEU A 295 -9.36 -3.80 0.49
C LEU A 295 -9.27 -5.25 0.98
N ARG A 296 -8.76 -5.49 2.20
CA ARG A 296 -8.76 -6.84 2.76
C ARG A 296 -10.17 -7.27 3.11
N ASN A 297 -10.52 -8.49 2.74
CA ASN A 297 -11.88 -9.02 2.81
C ASN A 297 -12.94 -8.21 2.03
N ILE A 298 -12.54 -7.37 1.07
CA ILE A 298 -13.47 -6.52 0.28
C ILE A 298 -14.53 -7.35 -0.48
N ALA A 299 -14.21 -8.58 -0.85
CA ALA A 299 -15.18 -9.49 -1.47
C ALA A 299 -16.43 -9.74 -0.60
N LEU A 300 -16.33 -9.56 0.72
CA LEU A 300 -17.40 -9.92 1.66
C LEU A 300 -18.23 -8.73 2.14
N THR A 301 -17.89 -7.50 1.71
CA THR A 301 -18.39 -6.25 2.31
C THR A 301 -19.21 -5.41 1.34
N ALA A 302 -19.85 -6.04 0.34
CA ALA A 302 -20.78 -5.32 -0.53
C ALA A 302 -21.99 -4.81 0.27
N PRO A 303 -22.62 -3.69 -0.14
CA PRO A 303 -22.23 -2.81 -1.25
C PRO A 303 -21.06 -1.88 -0.88
N TYR A 304 -20.56 -1.14 -1.87
CA TYR A 304 -19.29 -0.41 -1.81
C TYR A 304 -19.46 1.11 -1.86
N MET A 305 -18.37 1.81 -1.57
CA MET A 305 -18.26 3.26 -1.37
C MET A 305 -18.84 3.73 -0.04
N HIS A 306 -18.62 5.01 0.32
CA HIS A 306 -19.07 5.56 1.59
C HIS A 306 -20.59 5.63 1.71
N ASP A 307 -21.31 5.58 0.59
CA ASP A 307 -22.78 5.64 0.50
C ASP A 307 -23.42 4.32 0.08
N GLY A 308 -22.62 3.28 -0.18
CA GLY A 308 -23.12 1.97 -0.60
C GLY A 308 -23.79 1.97 -1.98
N SER A 309 -23.51 2.96 -2.82
CA SER A 309 -24.15 3.12 -4.14
C SER A 309 -23.77 2.04 -5.16
N LEU A 310 -22.61 1.39 -4.99
CA LEU A 310 -22.10 0.39 -5.94
C LEU A 310 -22.28 -1.02 -5.39
N ALA A 311 -23.07 -1.85 -6.05
CA ALA A 311 -23.44 -3.17 -5.54
C ALA A 311 -22.36 -4.26 -5.75
N THR A 312 -21.43 -4.06 -6.67
CA THR A 312 -20.49 -5.10 -7.15
C THR A 312 -19.08 -4.55 -7.31
N LEU A 313 -18.06 -5.41 -7.20
CA LEU A 313 -16.66 -5.01 -7.43
C LEU A 313 -16.44 -4.60 -8.88
N GLU A 314 -17.17 -5.21 -9.81
CA GLU A 314 -17.18 -4.83 -11.22
C GLU A 314 -17.65 -3.39 -11.41
N ALA A 315 -18.71 -2.97 -10.70
CA ALA A 315 -19.19 -1.58 -10.74
C ALA A 315 -18.18 -0.61 -10.10
N VAL A 316 -17.44 -1.04 -9.07
CA VAL A 316 -16.35 -0.25 -8.49
C VAL A 316 -15.22 -0.05 -9.51
N VAL A 317 -14.78 -1.13 -10.17
CA VAL A 317 -13.73 -1.05 -11.21
C VAL A 317 -14.17 -0.16 -12.37
N GLU A 318 -15.44 -0.27 -12.80
CA GLU A 318 -16.01 0.56 -13.86
C GLU A 318 -16.07 2.05 -13.47
N PHE A 319 -16.46 2.36 -12.23
CA PHE A 319 -16.44 3.73 -11.71
C PHE A 319 -15.05 4.36 -11.81
N TYR A 320 -13.98 3.62 -11.46
CA TYR A 320 -12.62 4.13 -11.61
C TYR A 320 -12.15 4.19 -13.08
N ALA A 321 -12.54 3.20 -13.89
CA ALA A 321 -12.23 3.18 -15.33
C ALA A 321 -12.83 4.40 -16.07
N ASP A 322 -14.01 4.85 -15.66
CA ASP A 322 -14.67 6.06 -16.18
C ASP A 322 -14.05 7.38 -15.65
N GLY A 323 -13.04 7.30 -14.78
CA GLY A 323 -12.33 8.45 -14.21
C GLY A 323 -12.93 8.97 -12.91
N GLY A 324 -13.72 8.14 -12.21
CA GLY A 324 -14.37 8.47 -10.95
C GLY A 324 -15.43 9.57 -11.11
N GLY A 325 -15.44 10.53 -10.19
CA GLY A 325 -16.38 11.64 -10.19
C GLY A 325 -16.36 12.54 -11.43
N ARG A 326 -15.29 12.49 -12.25
CA ARG A 326 -15.23 13.25 -13.51
C ARG A 326 -16.31 12.82 -14.50
N ALA A 327 -16.67 11.52 -14.51
CA ALA A 327 -17.79 11.01 -15.28
C ALA A 327 -19.14 11.64 -14.89
N PHE A 328 -19.22 12.20 -13.68
CA PHE A 328 -20.38 12.88 -13.12
C PHE A 328 -20.22 14.40 -13.06
N GLY A 329 -19.20 14.96 -13.72
CA GLY A 329 -18.96 16.40 -13.80
C GLY A 329 -18.26 17.03 -12.59
N ASN A 330 -17.68 16.23 -11.69
CA ASN A 330 -16.81 16.74 -10.63
C ASN A 330 -15.36 16.83 -11.14
N GLU A 331 -14.81 18.04 -11.20
CA GLU A 331 -13.42 18.28 -11.65
C GLU A 331 -12.41 18.26 -10.49
N GLU A 332 -12.86 18.38 -9.24
CA GLU A 332 -12.02 18.40 -8.03
C GLU A 332 -11.73 16.99 -7.52
N ILE A 333 -11.22 16.13 -8.40
CA ILE A 333 -10.90 14.73 -8.12
C ILE A 333 -9.39 14.56 -7.97
N ASP A 334 -8.99 13.61 -7.11
CA ASP A 334 -7.59 13.30 -6.89
C ASP A 334 -6.85 13.02 -8.23
N PRO A 335 -5.63 13.56 -8.43
CA PRO A 335 -4.89 13.42 -9.68
C PRO A 335 -4.48 11.99 -10.04
N PHE A 336 -4.51 11.06 -9.07
CA PHE A 336 -4.23 9.64 -9.29
C PHE A 336 -5.43 8.87 -9.83
N VAL A 337 -6.66 9.33 -9.57
CA VAL A 337 -7.86 8.79 -10.19
C VAL A 337 -7.90 9.30 -11.62
N ARG A 338 -7.51 8.46 -12.59
CA ARG A 338 -7.56 8.78 -14.01
C ARG A 338 -8.32 7.66 -14.71
N GLY A 339 -9.17 8.03 -15.66
CA GLY A 339 -9.89 7.03 -16.44
C GLY A 339 -8.92 6.17 -17.23
N PHE A 340 -9.28 4.90 -17.39
CA PHE A 340 -8.49 3.89 -18.10
C PHE A 340 -9.42 2.93 -18.84
N ALA A 341 -8.90 2.26 -19.86
CA ALA A 341 -9.64 1.24 -20.59
C ALA A 341 -9.18 -0.15 -20.14
N LEU A 342 -10.12 -1.02 -19.79
CA LEU A 342 -9.89 -2.45 -19.58
C LEU A 342 -10.76 -3.24 -20.54
N THR A 343 -10.23 -4.33 -21.06
CA THR A 343 -11.03 -5.39 -21.66
C THR A 343 -11.85 -6.12 -20.59
N GLU A 344 -12.89 -6.85 -21.00
CA GLU A 344 -13.69 -7.67 -20.07
C GLU A 344 -12.84 -8.70 -19.32
N GLN A 345 -11.79 -9.24 -19.97
CA GLN A 345 -10.86 -10.16 -19.33
C GLN A 345 -10.03 -9.46 -18.25
N GLU A 346 -9.50 -8.27 -18.52
CA GLU A 346 -8.72 -7.49 -17.55
C GLU A 346 -9.58 -7.03 -16.36
N LYS A 347 -10.83 -6.64 -16.61
CA LYS A 347 -11.80 -6.34 -15.54
C LYS A 347 -12.02 -7.57 -14.65
N ALA A 348 -12.24 -8.75 -15.25
CA ALA A 348 -12.40 -10.00 -14.52
C ALA A 348 -11.12 -10.42 -13.77
N ASP A 349 -9.94 -10.20 -14.36
CA ASP A 349 -8.64 -10.48 -13.73
C ASP A 349 -8.44 -9.60 -12.49
N LEU A 350 -8.67 -8.29 -12.61
CA LEU A 350 -8.57 -7.34 -11.50
C LEU A 350 -9.53 -7.68 -10.36
N VAL A 351 -10.79 -8.02 -10.68
CA VAL A 351 -11.75 -8.47 -9.67
C VAL A 351 -11.31 -9.78 -9.02
N ALA A 352 -10.80 -10.75 -9.78
CA ALA A 352 -10.28 -12.00 -9.23
C ALA A 352 -9.14 -11.76 -8.23
N PHE A 353 -8.28 -10.78 -8.48
CA PHE A 353 -7.26 -10.36 -7.50
C PHE A 353 -7.87 -9.79 -6.21
N LEU A 354 -8.93 -8.99 -6.28
CA LEU A 354 -9.61 -8.49 -5.08
C LEU A 354 -10.19 -9.63 -4.21
N TYR A 355 -10.67 -10.71 -4.84
CA TYR A 355 -11.05 -11.93 -4.11
C TYR A 355 -9.86 -12.59 -3.39
N ALA A 356 -8.65 -12.48 -3.94
CA ALA A 356 -7.42 -13.01 -3.38
C ALA A 356 -6.98 -12.31 -2.09
N LEU A 357 -7.61 -11.18 -1.73
CA LEU A 357 -7.41 -10.44 -0.48
C LEU A 357 -8.32 -10.94 0.66
N THR A 358 -9.05 -12.03 0.44
CA THR A 358 -9.98 -12.61 1.42
C THR A 358 -9.26 -13.59 2.34
N ASP A 359 -9.35 -13.36 3.65
CA ASP A 359 -8.86 -14.21 4.73
C ASP A 359 -9.76 -14.05 5.96
N GLU A 360 -10.49 -15.11 6.28
CA GLU A 360 -11.32 -15.26 7.49
C GLU A 360 -10.74 -16.31 8.46
N ARG A 361 -9.46 -16.72 8.32
CA ARG A 361 -8.86 -17.76 9.18
C ARG A 361 -8.91 -17.41 10.67
N LEU A 362 -8.78 -16.12 10.99
CA LEU A 362 -8.86 -15.59 12.34
C LEU A 362 -10.25 -15.06 12.70
N LEU A 363 -11.30 -15.41 11.93
CA LEU A 363 -12.68 -15.00 12.22
C LEU A 363 -13.08 -15.52 13.60
N PRO A 364 -13.38 -14.63 14.57
CA PRO A 364 -13.83 -15.04 15.88
C PRO A 364 -15.18 -15.77 15.82
N SER A 365 -15.38 -16.74 16.70
CA SER A 365 -16.68 -17.39 16.82
C SER A 365 -17.75 -16.41 17.33
N VAL A 366 -18.94 -16.50 16.74
CA VAL A 366 -20.15 -15.87 17.28
C VAL A 366 -20.52 -16.60 18.57
N PRO A 367 -20.69 -15.90 19.71
CA PRO A 367 -21.10 -16.54 20.95
C PRO A 367 -22.52 -17.10 20.83
N ASN A 368 -22.75 -18.32 21.34
CA ASN A 368 -24.09 -18.92 21.38
C ASN A 368 -25.05 -18.18 22.33
N SER A 369 -24.50 -17.49 23.33
CA SER A 369 -25.22 -16.68 24.31
C SER A 369 -24.27 -15.62 24.86
N VAL A 370 -24.85 -14.51 25.31
CA VAL A 370 -24.14 -13.42 26.00
C VAL A 370 -24.56 -13.35 27.47
N PRO A 371 -23.77 -12.71 28.35
CA PRO A 371 -24.05 -12.67 29.78
C PRO A 371 -25.40 -12.01 30.15
N SER A 372 -25.92 -11.08 29.36
CA SER A 372 -27.27 -10.51 29.57
C SER A 372 -28.41 -11.52 29.35
N GLY A 373 -28.15 -12.60 28.61
CA GLY A 373 -29.16 -13.54 28.15
C GLY A 373 -30.00 -13.03 26.97
N LEU A 374 -29.72 -11.83 26.44
CA LEU A 374 -30.38 -11.29 25.26
C LEU A 374 -29.98 -12.05 23.98
N PRO A 375 -30.81 -12.03 22.92
CA PRO A 375 -30.52 -12.73 21.68
C PRO A 375 -29.25 -12.20 20.99
N VAL A 376 -28.35 -13.11 20.59
CA VAL A 376 -27.21 -12.79 19.74
C VAL A 376 -27.62 -12.85 18.27
N VAL A 377 -27.02 -12.03 17.41
CA VAL A 377 -27.21 -12.12 15.96
C VAL A 377 -26.99 -13.55 15.46
N THR A 378 -27.85 -14.00 14.55
CA THR A 378 -27.74 -15.33 13.95
C THR A 378 -26.74 -15.33 12.82
N ARG A 379 -26.12 -16.48 12.54
CA ARG A 379 -25.33 -16.64 11.32
C ARG A 379 -26.22 -16.45 10.08
N LEU A 380 -25.71 -15.70 9.11
CA LEU A 380 -26.36 -15.39 7.85
C LEU A 380 -25.54 -15.96 6.69
N ASP A 381 -26.23 -16.26 5.59
CA ASP A 381 -25.56 -16.65 4.35
C ASP A 381 -25.05 -15.40 3.63
N ASN A 382 -23.82 -15.48 3.12
CA ASN A 382 -23.24 -14.47 2.26
C ASN A 382 -22.72 -15.19 1.00
N PRO A 383 -23.40 -15.06 -0.15
CA PRO A 383 -23.04 -15.79 -1.36
C PRO A 383 -21.61 -15.45 -1.83
N ALA A 384 -21.09 -14.28 -1.46
CA ALA A 384 -19.73 -13.88 -1.81
C ALA A 384 -18.66 -14.78 -1.17
N ARG A 385 -18.94 -15.47 -0.06
CA ARG A 385 -18.00 -16.45 0.51
C ARG A 385 -17.79 -17.66 -0.39
N ALA A 386 -18.86 -18.17 -0.98
CA ALA A 386 -18.77 -19.29 -1.92
C ALA A 386 -17.99 -18.87 -3.17
N LEU A 387 -18.27 -17.68 -3.69
CA LEU A 387 -17.56 -17.12 -4.83
C LEU A 387 -16.08 -16.84 -4.53
N ALA A 388 -15.76 -16.31 -3.35
CA ALA A 388 -14.38 -16.11 -2.90
C ALA A 388 -13.66 -17.45 -2.74
N ALA A 389 -14.30 -18.46 -2.15
CA ALA A 389 -13.73 -19.79 -2.03
C ALA A 389 -13.49 -20.45 -3.39
N GLU A 390 -14.42 -20.33 -4.33
CA GLU A 390 -14.29 -20.83 -5.70
C GLU A 390 -13.16 -20.11 -6.45
N THR A 391 -13.14 -18.78 -6.42
CA THR A 391 -12.13 -17.96 -7.10
C THR A 391 -10.73 -18.19 -6.53
N ASN A 392 -10.63 -18.40 -5.22
CA ASN A 392 -9.37 -18.69 -4.52
C ASN A 392 -9.01 -20.19 -4.53
N SER A 393 -9.87 -21.05 -5.08
CA SER A 393 -9.56 -22.47 -5.24
C SER A 393 -8.59 -22.63 -6.40
N VAL A 394 -7.33 -22.88 -6.06
CA VAL A 394 -6.30 -23.24 -7.04
C VAL A 394 -6.65 -24.63 -7.59
N ILE A 395 -7.27 -24.70 -8.77
CA ILE A 395 -7.55 -25.96 -9.46
C ILE A 395 -6.20 -26.55 -9.93
N GLY A 396 -5.62 -27.44 -9.11
CA GLY A 396 -4.33 -28.11 -9.33
C GLY A 396 -3.16 -27.14 -9.11
N VAL A 397 -2.31 -27.27 -8.10
CA VAL A 397 -1.44 -28.43 -7.86
C VAL A 397 -1.31 -28.64 -6.34
N GLY A 398 -2.08 -29.59 -5.82
CA GLY A 398 -1.82 -30.17 -4.50
C GLY A 398 -0.58 -31.04 -4.57
N GLY A 399 0.58 -30.42 -4.39
CA GLY A 399 1.84 -31.10 -4.14
C GLY A 399 2.82 -30.08 -3.60
N GLU A 400 3.44 -30.37 -2.45
CA GLU A 400 4.76 -29.81 -2.17
C GLU A 400 5.56 -29.91 -3.47
N LEU A 401 6.03 -28.78 -3.98
CA LEU A 401 6.82 -28.75 -5.20
C LEU A 401 7.99 -29.68 -4.96
N ALA A 402 8.00 -30.84 -5.64
CA ALA A 402 9.19 -31.66 -5.71
C ALA A 402 10.31 -30.74 -6.21
N ASP A 403 11.37 -30.67 -5.43
CA ASP A 403 12.58 -29.93 -5.77
C ASP A 403 13.03 -30.41 -7.16
N ARG A 404 12.97 -29.52 -8.15
CA ARG A 404 13.42 -29.82 -9.51
C ARG A 404 14.66 -28.98 -9.79
N PRO A 405 15.65 -29.53 -10.51
CA PRO A 405 16.79 -28.72 -10.92
C PRO A 405 16.31 -27.51 -11.73
N ALA A 406 17.06 -26.41 -11.65
CA ALA A 406 16.88 -25.24 -12.49
C ALA A 406 16.82 -25.65 -13.97
N GLN A 407 15.90 -25.04 -14.69
CA GLN A 407 15.62 -25.28 -16.10
C GLN A 407 15.79 -23.99 -16.90
N THR A 408 15.98 -24.18 -18.20
CA THR A 408 15.98 -23.10 -19.17
C THR A 408 14.75 -23.23 -20.06
N PHE A 409 13.95 -22.16 -20.12
CA PHE A 409 12.83 -22.03 -21.03
C PHE A 409 13.28 -21.16 -22.21
N THR A 410 13.00 -21.60 -23.43
CA THR A 410 13.27 -20.81 -24.63
C THR A 410 11.94 -20.35 -25.21
N VAL A 411 11.82 -19.05 -25.45
CA VAL A 411 10.61 -18.39 -25.97
C VAL A 411 10.88 -17.99 -27.42
N ALA A 412 10.19 -18.64 -28.36
CA ALA A 412 10.32 -18.33 -29.78
C ALA A 412 9.40 -17.16 -30.18
N PRO A 413 9.64 -16.49 -31.32
CA PRO A 413 8.74 -15.44 -31.80
C PRO A 413 7.31 -15.97 -32.00
N GLY A 414 6.34 -15.32 -31.38
CA GLY A 414 4.93 -15.73 -31.38
C GLY A 414 4.49 -16.48 -30.12
N ASP A 415 5.43 -16.96 -29.30
CA ASP A 415 5.16 -17.43 -27.94
C ASP A 415 5.16 -16.25 -26.96
N SER A 416 4.55 -16.43 -25.79
CA SER A 416 4.52 -15.41 -24.73
C SER A 416 5.66 -15.62 -23.73
N ILE A 417 6.36 -14.53 -23.44
CA ILE A 417 7.37 -14.48 -22.38
C ILE A 417 6.69 -14.66 -21.01
N GLN A 418 5.56 -14.00 -20.78
CA GLN A 418 4.79 -14.15 -19.54
C GLN A 418 4.38 -15.60 -19.30
N ALA A 419 3.96 -16.33 -20.33
CA ALA A 419 3.60 -17.75 -20.20
C ALA A 419 4.78 -18.63 -19.77
N ALA A 420 6.01 -18.27 -20.16
CA ALA A 420 7.22 -18.95 -19.69
C ALA A 420 7.53 -18.58 -18.23
N VAL A 421 7.40 -17.30 -17.87
CA VAL A 421 7.56 -16.82 -16.47
C VAL A 421 6.53 -17.49 -15.54
N ASP A 422 5.28 -17.63 -15.96
CA ASP A 422 4.21 -18.28 -15.20
C ASP A 422 4.47 -19.77 -14.92
N GLN A 423 5.35 -20.43 -15.70
CA GLN A 423 5.76 -21.82 -15.51
C GLN A 423 7.09 -21.97 -14.77
N ALA A 424 7.80 -20.85 -14.60
CA ALA A 424 9.13 -20.82 -14.02
C ALA A 424 9.09 -21.05 -12.51
N ARG A 425 10.24 -21.47 -11.98
CA ARG A 425 10.52 -21.63 -10.55
C ARG A 425 11.85 -20.96 -10.23
N ALA A 426 12.08 -20.72 -8.95
CA ALA A 426 13.31 -20.10 -8.49
C ALA A 426 14.53 -20.89 -9.00
N GLY A 427 15.51 -20.18 -9.54
CA GLY A 427 16.70 -20.70 -10.20
C GLY A 427 16.60 -20.84 -11.72
N ASP A 428 15.41 -20.73 -12.32
CA ASP A 428 15.23 -20.91 -13.75
C ASP A 428 15.76 -19.73 -14.59
N THR A 429 15.95 -19.99 -15.89
CA THR A 429 16.32 -18.99 -16.88
C THR A 429 15.32 -18.96 -18.02
N ILE A 430 14.85 -17.77 -18.40
CA ILE A 430 14.03 -17.53 -19.59
C ILE A 430 14.92 -16.92 -20.67
N LEU A 431 15.10 -17.65 -21.77
CA LEU A 431 15.80 -17.19 -22.95
C LEU A 431 14.80 -16.76 -24.02
N ILE A 432 14.93 -15.54 -24.52
CA ILE A 432 14.02 -14.96 -25.50
C ILE A 432 14.74 -14.95 -26.85
N GLU A 433 14.24 -15.69 -27.83
CA GLU A 433 14.82 -15.67 -29.18
C GLU A 433 14.61 -14.33 -29.87
N TYR A 434 15.49 -13.97 -30.81
CA TYR A 434 15.33 -12.76 -31.60
C TYR A 434 13.95 -12.69 -32.27
N GLY A 435 13.20 -11.65 -31.94
CA GLY A 435 11.84 -11.41 -32.41
C GLY A 435 11.30 -10.10 -31.87
N ILE A 436 10.04 -9.80 -32.19
CA ILE A 436 9.32 -8.65 -31.62
C ILE A 436 8.15 -9.21 -30.80
N TYR A 437 8.11 -8.83 -29.53
CA TYR A 437 7.15 -9.27 -28.52
C TYR A 437 6.32 -8.06 -28.07
N HIS A 438 5.03 -8.29 -27.82
CA HIS A 438 4.08 -7.23 -27.50
C HIS A 438 3.30 -7.60 -26.25
N GLU A 439 3.97 -7.52 -25.11
CA GLU A 439 3.42 -7.87 -23.80
C GLU A 439 4.08 -7.04 -22.69
N THR A 440 3.45 -7.01 -21.53
CA THR A 440 4.10 -6.63 -20.27
C THR A 440 4.51 -7.91 -19.57
N VAL A 441 5.77 -8.01 -19.13
CA VAL A 441 6.28 -9.19 -18.43
C VAL A 441 6.38 -8.90 -16.95
N VAL A 442 5.76 -9.74 -16.14
CA VAL A 442 5.68 -9.60 -14.69
C VAL A 442 6.33 -10.78 -14.01
N VAL A 443 7.29 -10.44 -13.14
CA VAL A 443 8.20 -11.37 -12.50
C VAL A 443 8.17 -11.18 -10.98
N ASP A 444 7.36 -11.97 -10.31
CA ASP A 444 7.26 -11.93 -8.83
C ASP A 444 7.99 -13.10 -8.17
N LEU A 445 8.79 -13.80 -8.96
CA LEU A 445 9.54 -14.99 -8.58
C LEU A 445 11.01 -14.62 -8.34
N ASN A 446 11.60 -15.17 -7.28
CA ASN A 446 13.02 -14.98 -6.99
C ASN A 446 13.93 -15.81 -7.87
N ASP A 447 15.21 -15.46 -7.86
CA ASP A 447 16.29 -16.25 -8.43
C ASP A 447 16.04 -16.56 -9.90
N ILE A 448 15.55 -15.58 -10.65
CA ILE A 448 15.15 -15.74 -12.05
C ILE A 448 16.02 -14.88 -12.95
N THR A 449 16.44 -15.47 -14.06
CA THR A 449 17.20 -14.77 -15.10
C THR A 449 16.37 -14.69 -16.37
N ILE A 450 16.27 -13.49 -16.97
CA ILE A 450 15.65 -13.27 -18.29
C ILE A 450 16.72 -12.72 -19.24
N GLU A 451 17.00 -13.43 -20.32
CA GLU A 451 18.02 -13.02 -21.28
C GLU A 451 17.51 -13.10 -22.72
N GLY A 452 17.79 -12.05 -23.49
CA GLY A 452 17.66 -12.11 -24.94
C GLY A 452 18.77 -12.92 -25.60
N ILE A 453 18.42 -13.66 -26.66
CA ILE A 453 19.33 -14.30 -27.59
C ILE A 453 19.41 -13.39 -28.83
N PRO A 454 20.52 -12.65 -29.04
CA PRO A 454 20.69 -11.84 -30.24
C PRO A 454 20.73 -12.70 -31.50
N ASN A 455 20.34 -12.14 -32.64
CA ASN A 455 20.56 -12.77 -33.93
C ASN A 455 22.04 -12.69 -34.37
N ASP A 456 22.34 -13.26 -35.55
CA ASP A 456 23.70 -13.27 -36.11
C ASP A 456 24.31 -11.88 -36.33
N ASP A 457 23.47 -10.85 -36.50
CA ASP A 457 23.88 -9.44 -36.66
C ASP A 457 24.05 -8.72 -35.31
N GLY A 458 23.82 -9.42 -34.19
CA GLY A 458 23.88 -8.85 -32.84
C GLY A 458 22.62 -8.07 -32.42
N ALA A 459 21.56 -8.10 -33.23
CA ALA A 459 20.30 -7.45 -32.88
C ALA A 459 19.59 -8.24 -31.77
N ARG A 460 19.20 -7.52 -30.72
CA ARG A 460 18.51 -8.06 -29.53
C ARG A 460 17.03 -8.31 -29.82
N PRO A 461 16.37 -9.28 -29.14
CA PRO A 461 14.92 -9.36 -29.12
C PRO A 461 14.30 -8.05 -28.60
N VAL A 462 13.17 -7.68 -29.19
CA VAL A 462 12.48 -6.42 -28.94
C VAL A 462 11.20 -6.68 -28.15
N LEU A 463 11.07 -6.02 -27.00
CA LEU A 463 9.85 -5.90 -26.24
C LEU A 463 9.23 -4.53 -26.54
N ASP A 464 8.08 -4.50 -27.20
CA ASP A 464 7.50 -3.31 -27.84
C ASP A 464 6.07 -3.06 -27.34
N GLY A 465 5.92 -1.97 -26.57
CA GLY A 465 4.68 -1.54 -25.95
C GLY A 465 3.70 -0.82 -26.88
N ARG A 466 4.11 -0.52 -28.13
CA ARG A 466 3.32 0.17 -29.18
C ARG A 466 2.69 1.50 -28.77
N GLY A 467 3.21 2.14 -27.73
CA GLY A 467 2.66 3.36 -27.14
C GLY A 467 1.33 3.13 -26.42
N VAL A 468 1.00 1.89 -26.05
CA VAL A 468 -0.27 1.56 -25.36
C VAL A 468 -0.07 0.75 -24.07
N LEU A 469 0.99 -0.05 -23.97
CA LEU A 469 1.30 -0.80 -22.76
C LEU A 469 2.03 0.08 -21.73
N SER A 470 1.68 -0.07 -20.46
CA SER A 470 2.24 0.71 -19.33
C SER A 470 3.73 0.46 -19.15
N ASP A 471 4.10 -0.81 -18.93
CA ASP A 471 5.44 -1.19 -18.49
C ASP A 471 5.99 -2.35 -19.34
N GLY A 472 7.29 -2.36 -19.62
CA GLY A 472 7.93 -3.47 -20.32
C GLY A 472 8.07 -4.69 -19.40
N ILE A 473 8.90 -4.57 -18.38
CA ILE A 473 9.10 -5.61 -17.36
C ILE A 473 8.85 -5.02 -15.97
N ILE A 474 8.08 -5.72 -15.14
CA ILE A 474 7.89 -5.38 -13.73
C ILE A 474 8.38 -6.56 -12.89
N SER A 475 9.39 -6.35 -12.06
CA SER A 475 9.87 -7.38 -11.13
C SER A 475 9.68 -7.00 -9.67
N SER A 476 9.22 -7.98 -8.89
CA SER A 476 9.21 -7.95 -7.44
C SER A 476 9.88 -9.21 -6.84
N GLY A 477 10.63 -9.98 -7.63
CA GLY A 477 11.45 -11.08 -7.13
C GLY A 477 12.89 -10.65 -6.80
N SER A 478 13.44 -11.15 -5.69
CA SER A 478 14.87 -10.98 -5.34
C SER A 478 15.76 -11.84 -6.23
N ASN A 479 17.04 -11.47 -6.36
CA ASN A 479 18.03 -12.11 -7.24
C ASN A 479 17.54 -12.16 -8.70
N PHE A 480 17.04 -11.02 -9.17
CA PHE A 480 16.50 -10.84 -10.51
C PHE A 480 17.58 -10.32 -11.46
N ALA A 481 17.85 -11.08 -12.51
CA ALA A 481 18.75 -10.68 -13.58
C ALA A 481 17.98 -10.53 -14.90
N VAL A 482 18.22 -9.42 -15.61
CA VAL A 482 17.63 -9.16 -16.92
C VAL A 482 18.63 -8.52 -17.86
N GLY A 483 18.72 -9.01 -19.09
CA GLY A 483 19.65 -8.43 -20.05
C GLY A 483 19.49 -8.85 -21.50
N LYS A 484 20.28 -8.21 -22.36
CA LYS A 484 20.33 -8.45 -23.82
C LYS A 484 18.99 -8.21 -24.53
N LEU A 485 18.25 -7.20 -24.10
CA LEU A 485 16.94 -6.83 -24.65
C LEU A 485 16.97 -5.44 -25.28
N HIS A 486 16.05 -5.22 -26.23
CA HIS A 486 15.61 -3.89 -26.64
C HIS A 486 14.19 -3.69 -26.12
N VAL A 487 13.95 -2.69 -25.26
CA VAL A 487 12.65 -2.36 -24.70
C VAL A 487 12.21 -1.01 -25.23
N ARG A 488 11.03 -0.91 -25.86
CA ARG A 488 10.60 0.35 -26.47
C ARG A 488 9.10 0.63 -26.43
N ASP A 489 8.77 1.91 -26.59
CA ASP A 489 7.41 2.40 -26.82
C ASP A 489 6.42 2.00 -25.71
N TYR A 490 6.85 2.08 -24.46
CA TYR A 490 5.98 1.91 -23.27
C TYR A 490 5.56 3.29 -22.72
N ILE A 491 4.35 3.39 -22.15
CA ILE A 491 3.81 4.70 -21.73
C ILE A 491 4.20 5.13 -20.31
N ASP A 492 4.73 4.21 -19.49
CA ASP A 492 5.20 4.48 -18.14
C ASP A 492 6.65 4.02 -17.92
N ASN A 493 6.97 2.72 -17.86
CA ASN A 493 8.35 2.29 -17.59
C ASN A 493 8.91 1.26 -18.58
N GLY A 494 10.22 1.29 -18.83
CA GLY A 494 10.90 0.21 -19.54
C GLY A 494 10.99 -1.04 -18.67
N ILE A 495 11.78 -0.96 -17.58
CA ILE A 495 11.93 -2.05 -16.61
C ILE A 495 11.84 -1.49 -15.19
N LEU A 496 10.75 -1.79 -14.48
CA LEU A 496 10.54 -1.47 -13.08
C LEU A 496 10.93 -2.66 -12.20
N VAL A 497 11.74 -2.42 -11.18
CA VAL A 497 12.08 -3.42 -10.15
C VAL A 497 11.87 -2.80 -8.77
N GLU A 498 10.94 -3.33 -7.99
CA GLU A 498 10.51 -2.71 -6.73
C GLU A 498 10.74 -3.62 -5.52
N GLY A 499 11.39 -3.09 -4.48
CA GLY A 499 11.33 -3.67 -3.14
C GLY A 499 12.15 -4.95 -2.93
N VAL A 500 13.21 -5.18 -3.73
CA VAL A 500 13.92 -6.47 -3.76
C VAL A 500 15.43 -6.34 -3.50
N THR A 501 16.10 -7.46 -3.24
CA THR A 501 17.56 -7.53 -3.13
C THR A 501 18.17 -8.28 -4.30
N GLY A 502 19.33 -7.84 -4.79
CA GLY A 502 20.07 -8.52 -5.86
C GLY A 502 19.45 -8.27 -7.22
N VAL A 503 19.65 -7.07 -7.76
CA VAL A 503 19.12 -6.67 -9.07
C VAL A 503 20.27 -6.52 -10.05
N HIS A 504 20.21 -7.20 -11.19
CA HIS A 504 21.21 -7.06 -12.26
C HIS A 504 20.54 -6.76 -13.60
N MET A 505 20.72 -5.54 -14.10
CA MET A 505 20.27 -5.12 -15.41
C MET A 505 21.46 -4.87 -16.32
N TYR A 506 21.56 -5.55 -17.46
CA TYR A 506 22.75 -5.44 -18.29
C TYR A 506 22.51 -5.60 -19.79
N ASP A 507 23.30 -4.90 -20.60
CA ASP A 507 23.23 -5.01 -22.06
C ASP A 507 21.79 -4.76 -22.58
N ILE A 508 21.12 -3.74 -22.05
CA ILE A 508 19.74 -3.35 -22.40
C ILE A 508 19.77 -2.09 -23.28
N PHE A 509 18.88 -2.01 -24.26
CA PHE A 509 18.58 -0.75 -24.96
C PHE A 509 17.14 -0.38 -24.66
N SER A 510 16.91 0.71 -23.92
CA SER A 510 15.57 1.23 -23.59
C SER A 510 15.32 2.51 -24.38
N GLU A 511 14.28 2.53 -25.21
CA GLU A 511 13.98 3.63 -26.13
C GLU A 511 12.52 4.09 -26.02
N ASN A 512 12.29 5.39 -25.84
CA ASN A 512 10.95 6.00 -25.82
C ASN A 512 10.00 5.31 -24.82
N THR A 513 10.52 4.98 -23.64
CA THR A 513 9.72 4.47 -22.53
C THR A 513 9.28 5.66 -21.65
N GLY A 514 8.05 5.64 -21.14
CA GLY A 514 7.34 6.83 -20.65
C GLY A 514 8.08 7.70 -19.63
N THR A 515 7.86 7.44 -18.34
CA THR A 515 8.47 8.09 -17.19
C THR A 515 9.92 7.64 -17.01
N TYR A 516 10.18 6.33 -16.86
CA TYR A 516 11.53 5.81 -16.57
C TYR A 516 12.00 4.70 -17.51
N GLY A 517 13.30 4.68 -17.85
CA GLY A 517 13.88 3.66 -18.71
C GLY A 517 14.21 2.38 -17.95
N LEU A 518 15.18 2.46 -17.04
CA LEU A 518 15.54 1.41 -16.09
C LEU A 518 15.30 1.93 -14.68
N TYR A 519 14.42 1.27 -13.93
CA TYR A 519 13.82 1.81 -12.72
C TYR A 519 13.83 0.82 -11.54
N PRO A 520 15.00 0.54 -10.93
CA PRO A 520 15.04 -0.03 -9.59
C PRO A 520 14.62 1.01 -8.53
N VAL A 521 13.71 0.61 -7.63
CA VAL A 521 13.25 1.44 -6.53
C VAL A 521 13.10 0.62 -5.25
N GLN A 522 13.41 1.21 -4.10
CA GLN A 522 13.33 0.54 -2.79
C GLN A 522 14.09 -0.79 -2.75
N SER A 523 15.20 -0.89 -3.49
CA SER A 523 15.93 -2.14 -3.71
C SER A 523 17.35 -2.07 -3.16
N THR A 524 17.94 -3.24 -2.85
CA THR A 524 19.30 -3.36 -2.31
C THR A 524 20.17 -4.20 -3.24
N ASP A 525 21.46 -3.88 -3.33
CA ASP A 525 22.44 -4.57 -4.17
C ASP A 525 22.02 -4.54 -5.65
N VAL A 526 22.02 -3.34 -6.21
CA VAL A 526 21.58 -3.05 -7.59
C VAL A 526 22.80 -2.82 -8.47
N LEU A 527 22.91 -3.56 -9.58
CA LEU A 527 23.90 -3.36 -10.63
C LEU A 527 23.20 -3.09 -11.96
N ILE A 528 23.44 -1.91 -12.52
CA ILE A 528 23.06 -1.54 -13.88
C ILE A 528 24.33 -1.31 -14.69
N GLU A 529 24.50 -2.04 -15.79
CA GLU A 529 25.71 -1.94 -16.60
C GLU A 529 25.52 -2.13 -18.11
N ARG A 530 26.43 -1.56 -18.91
CA ARG A 530 26.46 -1.74 -20.39
C ARG A 530 25.11 -1.48 -21.07
N SER A 531 24.32 -0.56 -20.54
CA SER A 531 22.96 -0.30 -21.02
C SER A 531 22.86 1.08 -21.67
N GLU A 532 21.97 1.20 -22.65
CA GLU A 532 21.70 2.43 -23.39
C GLU A 532 20.23 2.83 -23.16
N VAL A 533 19.99 4.08 -22.78
CA VAL A 533 18.63 4.59 -22.48
C VAL A 533 18.37 5.94 -23.14
N THR A 534 17.19 6.09 -23.76
CA THR A 534 16.83 7.32 -24.46
C THR A 534 15.32 7.57 -24.57
N GLY A 535 14.93 8.84 -24.68
CA GLY A 535 13.55 9.26 -24.96
C GLY A 535 12.62 9.26 -23.75
N ASN A 536 13.14 9.23 -22.53
CA ASN A 536 12.35 9.21 -21.30
C ASN A 536 11.90 10.61 -20.85
N HIS A 537 10.64 10.74 -20.41
CA HIS A 537 10.05 11.99 -19.93
C HIS A 537 10.45 12.38 -18.50
N ASP A 538 11.10 11.48 -17.75
CA ASP A 538 11.75 11.79 -16.48
C ASP A 538 13.20 11.30 -16.53
N ALA A 539 13.53 10.10 -16.03
CA ALA A 539 14.91 9.61 -16.01
C ALA A 539 15.14 8.39 -16.91
N GLY A 540 16.25 8.40 -17.66
CA GLY A 540 16.68 7.25 -18.45
C GLY A 540 17.06 6.07 -17.56
N ILE A 541 17.99 6.28 -16.61
CA ILE A 541 18.28 5.36 -15.52
C ILE A 541 17.88 6.05 -14.22
N TYR A 542 17.01 5.41 -13.43
CA TYR A 542 16.56 5.90 -12.12
C TYR A 542 16.83 4.85 -11.06
N ALA A 543 17.62 5.16 -10.04
CA ALA A 543 17.70 4.37 -8.82
C ALA A 543 17.23 5.20 -7.62
N GLY A 544 16.06 4.88 -7.08
CA GLY A 544 15.43 5.65 -6.00
C GLY A 544 15.19 4.85 -4.73
N GLN A 545 15.43 5.47 -3.58
CA GLN A 545 15.25 4.84 -2.28
C GLN A 545 16.00 3.50 -2.13
N CYS A 546 17.13 3.33 -2.83
CA CYS A 546 17.89 2.08 -2.90
C CYS A 546 19.08 2.06 -1.92
N GLU A 547 19.73 0.90 -1.79
CA GLU A 547 21.00 0.73 -1.08
C GLU A 547 22.00 -0.10 -1.89
N ASN A 548 23.28 0.27 -1.88
CA ASN A 548 24.36 -0.39 -2.62
C ASN A 548 24.06 -0.46 -4.13
N VAL A 549 24.06 0.71 -4.77
CA VAL A 549 23.75 0.84 -6.19
C VAL A 549 25.03 1.04 -6.99
N VAL A 550 25.19 0.31 -8.10
CA VAL A 550 26.27 0.55 -9.07
C VAL A 550 25.63 0.80 -10.44
N VAL A 551 25.96 1.95 -11.05
CA VAL A 551 25.63 2.26 -12.44
C VAL A 551 26.93 2.49 -13.20
N ARG A 552 27.24 1.61 -14.17
CA ARG A 552 28.50 1.69 -14.91
C ARG A 552 28.43 1.39 -16.39
N GLU A 553 29.43 1.84 -17.14
CA GLU A 553 29.60 1.49 -18.56
C GLU A 553 28.35 1.74 -19.42
N SER A 554 27.48 2.68 -19.00
CA SER A 554 26.16 2.88 -19.59
C SER A 554 26.07 4.23 -20.31
N VAL A 555 25.11 4.34 -21.22
CA VAL A 555 24.88 5.53 -22.06
C VAL A 555 23.45 6.03 -21.82
N ALA A 556 23.30 7.29 -21.44
CA ALA A 556 21.98 7.91 -21.27
C ALA A 556 21.88 9.22 -22.05
N TYR A 557 20.94 9.33 -23.00
CA TYR A 557 20.81 10.51 -23.84
C TYR A 557 19.39 10.82 -24.27
N GLY A 558 19.10 12.08 -24.58
CA GLY A 558 17.76 12.48 -25.04
C GLY A 558 16.67 12.27 -23.99
N ASN A 559 17.01 12.28 -22.70
CA ASN A 559 16.08 12.16 -21.57
C ASN A 559 15.91 13.51 -20.87
N VAL A 560 14.89 13.66 -20.01
CA VAL A 560 14.87 14.80 -19.07
C VAL A 560 16.06 14.67 -18.10
N ILE A 561 16.23 13.53 -17.44
CA ILE A 561 17.39 13.19 -16.61
C ILE A 561 18.09 11.96 -17.21
N GLY A 562 19.40 12.03 -17.45
CA GLY A 562 20.16 10.88 -17.96
C GLY A 562 20.24 9.76 -16.93
N ILE A 563 20.91 10.03 -15.80
CA ILE A 563 21.03 9.10 -14.67
C ILE A 563 20.61 9.82 -13.39
N GLU A 564 19.61 9.28 -12.68
CA GLU A 564 19.13 9.78 -11.41
C GLU A 564 19.43 8.81 -10.26
N ILE A 565 19.96 9.34 -9.16
CA ILE A 565 20.12 8.65 -7.88
C ILE A 565 19.36 9.45 -6.83
N GLU A 566 18.22 8.91 -6.39
CA GLU A 566 17.27 9.57 -5.51
C GLU A 566 17.23 8.84 -4.15
N ASN A 567 17.32 9.57 -3.04
CA ASN A 567 17.20 9.06 -1.66
C ASN A 567 17.89 7.70 -1.38
N THR A 568 19.09 7.54 -1.94
CA THR A 568 19.80 6.25 -2.01
C THR A 568 21.06 6.25 -1.15
N LEU A 569 21.39 5.08 -0.59
CA LEU A 569 22.59 4.83 0.19
C LEU A 569 23.66 4.11 -0.63
N ASN A 570 24.91 4.55 -0.52
CA ASN A 570 26.10 3.89 -1.08
C ASN A 570 26.01 3.63 -2.59
N ALA A 571 25.71 4.68 -3.37
CA ALA A 571 25.71 4.60 -4.83
C ALA A 571 27.12 4.82 -5.41
N GLU A 572 27.50 4.05 -6.43
CA GLU A 572 28.66 4.28 -7.28
C GLU A 572 28.21 4.47 -8.74
N VAL A 573 28.52 5.62 -9.32
CA VAL A 573 28.19 5.95 -10.71
C VAL A 573 29.50 6.24 -11.45
N TYR A 574 29.92 5.36 -12.36
CA TYR A 574 31.21 5.51 -13.04
C TYR A 574 31.29 4.97 -14.47
N ASP A 575 32.24 5.48 -15.25
CA ASP A 575 32.48 5.05 -16.64
C ASP A 575 31.23 5.15 -17.54
N ASN A 576 30.30 6.05 -17.23
CA ASN A 576 29.10 6.31 -18.03
C ASN A 576 29.28 7.49 -19.00
N LEU A 577 28.46 7.52 -20.05
CA LEU A 577 28.32 8.63 -20.97
C LEU A 577 26.90 9.20 -20.90
N THR A 578 26.75 10.46 -20.51
CA THR A 578 25.47 11.17 -20.56
C THR A 578 25.55 12.36 -21.51
N TYR A 579 24.63 12.46 -22.47
CA TYR A 579 24.62 13.57 -23.43
C TYR A 579 23.23 13.94 -23.94
N GLU A 580 23.04 15.19 -24.37
CA GLU A 580 21.75 15.65 -24.95
C GLU A 580 20.53 15.40 -24.05
N ASN A 581 20.71 15.36 -22.72
CA ASN A 581 19.61 15.32 -21.75
C ASN A 581 19.27 16.75 -21.25
N THR A 582 18.13 16.95 -20.58
CA THR A 582 17.92 18.21 -19.84
C THR A 582 18.89 18.31 -18.66
N ASN A 583 19.14 17.19 -17.98
CA ASN A 583 20.10 17.01 -16.90
C ASN A 583 20.89 15.70 -17.11
N GLY A 584 22.22 15.73 -16.93
CA GLY A 584 23.08 14.58 -17.21
C GLY A 584 23.06 13.51 -16.13
N ILE A 585 23.70 13.79 -14.99
CA ILE A 585 23.73 12.91 -13.81
C ILE A 585 23.20 13.73 -12.64
N PHE A 586 22.14 13.26 -12.00
CA PHE A 586 21.41 13.96 -10.95
C PHE A 586 21.37 13.13 -9.67
N ILE A 587 21.96 13.65 -8.60
CA ILE A 587 21.96 13.02 -7.27
C ILE A 587 21.10 13.90 -6.37
N VAL A 588 20.00 13.37 -5.83
CA VAL A 588 18.99 14.18 -5.15
C VAL A 588 18.49 13.56 -3.84
N LEU A 589 18.09 14.43 -2.92
CA LEU A 589 17.38 14.08 -1.69
C LEU A 589 16.03 14.82 -1.66
N LEU A 590 14.93 14.09 -1.80
CA LEU A 590 13.57 14.63 -1.79
C LEU A 590 12.90 14.42 -0.42
N PRO A 591 12.25 15.45 0.16
CA PRO A 591 11.80 15.42 1.55
C PRO A 591 10.50 14.63 1.81
N ASN A 592 9.72 14.34 0.76
CA ASN A 592 8.35 13.81 0.87
C ASN A 592 8.22 12.31 0.56
N LEU A 593 9.33 11.58 0.53
CA LEU A 593 9.35 10.15 0.23
C LEU A 593 9.58 9.30 1.48
N THR A 594 9.36 7.99 1.35
CA THR A 594 9.42 7.03 2.46
C THR A 594 10.85 6.95 3.00
N SER A 595 11.83 6.75 2.12
CA SER A 595 13.22 7.05 2.46
C SER A 595 13.42 8.55 2.50
N LYS A 596 14.12 9.05 3.52
CA LYS A 596 14.53 10.46 3.66
C LYS A 596 16.02 10.59 3.87
N VAL A 597 16.79 9.62 3.37
CA VAL A 597 18.24 9.54 3.56
C VAL A 597 18.90 9.41 2.21
N SER A 598 19.99 10.15 2.00
CA SER A 598 20.90 9.98 0.86
C SER A 598 22.32 10.16 1.38
N ARG A 599 23.18 9.16 1.22
CA ARG A 599 24.54 9.17 1.76
C ARG A 599 25.46 8.24 0.97
N GLY A 600 26.72 8.62 0.81
CA GLY A 600 27.75 7.72 0.28
C GLY A 600 27.73 7.59 -1.24
N ALA A 601 27.01 8.46 -1.96
CA ALA A 601 27.05 8.50 -3.42
C ALA A 601 28.43 8.98 -3.92
N THR A 602 29.07 8.18 -4.75
CA THR A 602 30.37 8.46 -5.38
C THR A 602 30.20 8.48 -6.90
N VAL A 603 30.55 9.61 -7.53
CA VAL A 603 30.44 9.81 -8.98
C VAL A 603 31.83 10.10 -9.55
N TYR A 604 32.35 9.23 -10.41
CA TYR A 604 33.73 9.33 -10.93
C TYR A 604 33.87 8.77 -12.35
N ASN A 605 34.87 9.23 -13.12
CA ASN A 605 35.15 8.75 -14.48
C ASN A 605 33.99 8.79 -15.50
N ASN A 606 32.92 9.53 -15.24
CA ASN A 606 31.83 9.73 -16.19
C ASN A 606 32.15 10.85 -17.19
N VAL A 607 31.60 10.75 -18.39
CA VAL A 607 31.56 11.83 -19.37
C VAL A 607 30.14 12.38 -19.44
N SER A 608 29.96 13.65 -19.06
CA SER A 608 28.69 14.38 -19.18
C SER A 608 28.90 15.59 -20.09
N ARG A 609 28.20 15.65 -21.23
CA ARG A 609 28.35 16.73 -22.23
C ARG A 609 27.00 17.11 -22.84
N ASP A 610 26.82 18.37 -23.20
CA ASP A 610 25.64 18.83 -23.95
C ASP A 610 24.29 18.49 -23.28
N ASN A 611 24.28 18.37 -21.94
CA ASN A 611 23.09 18.07 -21.14
C ASN A 611 22.38 19.36 -20.71
N ASN A 612 21.75 20.03 -21.66
CA ASN A 612 21.05 21.30 -21.46
C ASN A 612 19.92 21.52 -22.47
N ILE A 613 19.31 20.44 -22.97
CA ILE A 613 18.12 20.54 -23.83
C ILE A 613 16.90 20.97 -23.02
N ASP A 614 15.88 21.50 -23.68
CA ASP A 614 14.64 21.93 -23.03
C ASP A 614 13.98 20.78 -22.26
N ASN A 615 13.40 21.05 -21.08
CA ASN A 615 12.62 20.07 -20.34
C ASN A 615 11.34 19.74 -21.12
N PHE A 616 11.19 18.47 -21.51
CA PHE A 616 10.05 17.95 -22.26
C PHE A 616 9.18 16.97 -21.44
N GLY A 617 9.43 16.91 -20.12
CA GLY A 617 8.61 16.15 -19.18
C GLY A 617 7.18 16.70 -19.07
N ARG A 618 6.28 15.88 -18.53
CA ARG A 618 4.88 16.27 -18.33
C ARG A 618 4.80 17.40 -17.29
N ALA A 619 3.88 18.34 -17.48
CA ALA A 619 3.66 19.41 -16.50
C ALA A 619 3.29 18.82 -15.11
N GLY A 620 4.07 19.17 -14.08
CA GLY A 620 3.92 18.63 -12.73
C GLY A 620 4.60 17.27 -12.49
N ALA A 621 5.26 16.69 -13.51
CA ALA A 621 6.31 15.69 -13.30
C ALA A 621 7.63 16.42 -13.04
N THR A 622 8.35 15.94 -12.01
CA THR A 622 9.65 16.39 -11.49
C THR A 622 9.94 17.89 -11.41
#